data_AF-A0A3D5DJF1-F1
#
_entry.id   AF-A0A3D5DJF1-F1
#
_cell.length_a   1.000
_cell.length_b   1.000
_cell.length_c   1.000
_cell.angle_alpha   90.00
_cell.angle_beta   90.00
_cell.angle_gamma   90.00
#
_symmetry.space_group_name_H-M   'P 1'
#
loop_
_entity.id
_entity.type
_entity.pdbx_description
1 polymer ?
#
loop_
_entity_poly.entity_id
_entity_poly.type
_entity_poly.pdbx_seq_one_letter_code
_entity_poly.pdbx_strand_id
1 'polypeptide(L)'
;MQTTWANDGNSGAGACEASHPIVSNGSGGGGNTVTVTNPGNQSTKRKTKVSLQIQASDSASGQTLTYSATGLPAGLSISSSTGLISGTPTRVHTYSVTVTATDTTGAAGSASFTWTIHR
;
A
#
# COMPACT_ATOMS: atom_id res chain seq x y z
N MET A 1 27.45 41.76 7.53
CA MET A 1 28.12 40.65 8.26
C MET A 1 27.05 39.74 8.83
N GLN A 2 27.30 38.43 8.92
CA GLN A 2 26.32 37.39 9.27
C GLN A 2 26.48 36.88 10.71
N THR A 3 25.37 36.68 11.44
CA THR A 3 25.18 35.60 12.45
C THR A 3 23.68 35.46 12.78
N THR A 4 22.92 34.49 12.25
CA THR A 4 22.70 33.07 12.64
C THR A 4 21.82 32.82 13.89
N TRP A 5 20.64 32.22 13.64
CA TRP A 5 19.72 31.36 14.44
C TRP A 5 19.57 31.41 15.99
N ALA A 6 18.31 31.37 16.42
CA ALA A 6 17.74 30.46 17.42
C ALA A 6 16.23 30.31 17.13
N ASN A 7 15.64 29.12 17.28
CA ASN A 7 14.30 28.84 16.72
C ASN A 7 13.36 28.18 17.75
N ASP A 8 12.69 28.99 18.56
CA ASP A 8 11.67 28.56 19.54
C ASP A 8 10.27 29.03 19.11
N GLY A 9 9.25 28.16 19.15
CA GLY A 9 7.89 28.45 18.68
C GLY A 9 6.76 27.68 19.39
N ASN A 10 6.14 28.31 20.40
CA ASN A 10 4.96 27.88 21.19
C ASN A 10 3.63 28.05 20.39
N SER A 11 2.46 27.44 20.63
CA SER A 11 1.79 26.74 21.78
C SER A 11 0.80 25.68 21.22
N GLY A 12 0.18 24.73 21.96
CA GLY A 12 0.16 24.43 23.40
C GLY A 12 -1.21 24.71 24.07
N ALA A 13 -2.07 23.68 24.26
CA ALA A 13 -3.35 23.69 24.99
C ALA A 13 -3.79 22.24 25.34
N GLY A 14 -4.53 22.02 26.45
CA GLY A 14 -4.90 20.68 26.91
C GLY A 14 -6.39 20.46 27.18
N ALA A 15 -6.84 19.21 27.05
CA ALA A 15 -8.08 18.67 27.61
C ALA A 15 -7.96 17.14 27.75
N CYS A 16 -8.24 16.62 28.94
CA CYS A 16 -8.49 15.20 29.26
C CYS A 16 -7.92 14.12 28.29
N GLU A 17 -6.61 13.84 28.40
CA GLU A 17 -6.01 12.63 27.83
C GLU A 17 -6.57 11.37 28.52
N ALA A 18 -7.72 10.89 28.04
CA ALA A 18 -8.21 9.56 28.38
C ALA A 18 -7.16 8.55 27.90
N SER A 19 -6.64 7.74 28.84
CA SER A 19 -5.49 6.86 28.64
C SER A 19 -5.68 5.88 27.49
N HIS A 20 -5.20 6.28 26.31
CA HIS A 20 -4.92 5.41 25.18
C HIS A 20 -3.41 5.26 25.09
N PRO A 21 -2.86 4.05 24.90
CA PRO A 21 -1.42 3.87 24.83
C PRO A 21 -0.85 4.64 23.63
N ILE A 22 0.15 5.47 23.90
CA ILE A 22 0.90 6.20 22.88
C ILE A 22 1.63 5.21 21.96
N VAL A 23 1.03 4.93 20.80
CA VAL A 23 1.74 4.37 19.66
C VAL A 23 2.42 5.52 18.92
N SER A 24 3.62 5.87 19.39
CA SER A 24 4.57 6.66 18.60
C SER A 24 5.07 5.83 17.43
N ASN A 25 4.25 5.65 16.40
CA ASN A 25 4.69 5.24 15.07
C ASN A 25 4.63 6.49 14.18
N GLY A 26 5.66 7.32 14.29
CA GLY A 26 5.61 8.71 13.87
C GLY A 26 5.43 8.92 12.36
N SER A 27 4.76 10.03 12.02
CA SER A 27 5.11 10.82 10.85
C SER A 27 4.72 12.28 11.08
N GLY A 28 5.64 13.03 11.68
CA GLY A 28 5.56 14.48 11.75
C GLY A 28 6.25 15.09 10.54
N GLY A 29 5.49 15.40 9.48
CA GLY A 29 6.02 16.12 8.31
C GLY A 29 5.23 15.83 7.04
N GLY A 30 4.35 16.77 6.64
CA GLY A 30 3.69 16.81 5.33
C GLY A 30 2.97 15.53 4.93
N GLY A 31 1.68 15.39 5.28
CA GLY A 31 0.93 14.13 5.19
C GLY A 31 0.96 13.43 3.83
N ASN A 32 1.92 12.53 3.63
CA ASN A 32 1.96 11.66 2.47
C ASN A 32 0.89 10.55 2.60
N THR A 33 0.07 10.40 1.56
CA THR A 33 -0.97 9.38 1.45
C THR A 33 -0.73 8.52 0.23
N VAL A 34 -0.47 7.23 0.44
CA VAL A 34 -0.47 6.22 -0.62
C VAL A 34 -1.89 5.71 -0.82
N THR A 35 -2.41 5.80 -2.05
CA THR A 35 -3.72 5.26 -2.42
C THR A 35 -3.56 4.13 -3.42
N VAL A 36 -3.97 2.90 -3.05
CA VAL A 36 -4.03 1.78 -3.99
C VAL A 36 -5.40 1.75 -4.65
N THR A 37 -5.44 1.89 -5.97
CA THR A 37 -6.67 1.74 -6.75
C THR A 37 -7.06 0.27 -6.77
N ASN A 38 -8.28 -0.03 -6.32
CA ASN A 38 -8.81 -1.37 -6.36
C ASN A 38 -9.04 -1.82 -7.83
N PRO A 39 -8.42 -2.91 -8.31
CA PRO A 39 -8.58 -3.38 -9.69
C PRO A 39 -9.96 -4.00 -9.98
N GLY A 40 -10.82 -4.10 -8.98
CA GLY A 40 -12.09 -4.82 -9.05
C GLY A 40 -11.92 -6.35 -9.01
N ASN A 41 -13.04 -7.05 -8.91
CA ASN A 41 -13.05 -8.51 -8.82
C ASN A 41 -12.55 -9.15 -10.13
N GLN A 42 -11.62 -10.09 -10.00
CA GLN A 42 -10.98 -10.78 -11.12
C GLN A 42 -11.55 -12.18 -11.31
N SER A 43 -11.64 -12.64 -12.56
CA SER A 43 -12.05 -14.01 -12.88
C SER A 43 -11.23 -14.55 -14.05
N THR A 44 -10.52 -15.65 -13.84
CA THR A 44 -9.61 -16.21 -14.85
C THR A 44 -9.67 -17.73 -14.89
N LYS A 45 -9.40 -18.31 -16.07
CA LYS A 45 -9.26 -19.77 -16.22
C LYS A 45 -7.95 -20.24 -15.62
N ARG A 46 -7.99 -21.38 -14.93
CA ARG A 46 -6.79 -22.10 -14.49
C ARG A 46 -5.92 -22.46 -15.69
N LYS A 47 -4.60 -22.40 -15.53
CA LYS A 47 -3.57 -22.58 -16.57
C LYS A 47 -3.51 -21.47 -17.66
N THR A 48 -4.30 -20.39 -17.54
CA THR A 48 -4.15 -19.21 -18.41
C THR A 48 -3.12 -18.25 -17.81
N LYS A 49 -2.18 -17.75 -18.63
CA LYS A 49 -1.25 -16.70 -18.18
C LYS A 49 -2.03 -15.42 -17.89
N VAL A 50 -1.81 -14.82 -16.73
CA VAL A 50 -2.42 -13.53 -16.35
C VAL A 50 -1.35 -12.45 -16.17
N SER A 51 -1.75 -11.22 -16.42
CA SER A 51 -1.05 -9.98 -16.10
C SER A 51 -2.10 -8.96 -15.64
N LEU A 52 -2.06 -8.58 -14.37
CA LEU A 52 -2.92 -7.56 -13.77
C LEU A 52 -2.04 -6.46 -13.19
N GLN A 53 -2.16 -5.26 -13.73
CA GLN A 53 -1.42 -4.10 -13.22
C GLN A 53 -2.18 -3.48 -12.06
N ILE A 54 -1.58 -3.45 -10.87
CA ILE A 54 -2.10 -2.65 -9.76
C ILE A 54 -1.67 -1.19 -9.99
N GLN A 55 -2.63 -0.29 -9.86
CA GLN A 55 -2.38 1.16 -9.92
C GLN A 55 -2.36 1.69 -8.49
N ALA A 56 -1.29 2.36 -8.09
CA ALA A 56 -1.26 3.13 -6.86
C ALA A 56 -0.69 4.52 -7.12
N SER A 57 -1.21 5.49 -6.39
CA SER A 57 -0.80 6.89 -6.44
C SER A 57 -0.21 7.27 -5.09
N ASP A 58 0.95 7.91 -5.12
CA ASP A 58 1.54 8.59 -3.96
C ASP A 58 1.24 10.10 -4.07
N SER A 59 1.09 10.78 -2.94
CA SER A 59 0.84 12.24 -2.94
C SER A 59 2.13 13.07 -2.97
N ALA A 60 3.28 12.47 -2.66
CA ALA A 60 4.59 13.04 -2.86
C ALA A 60 5.21 12.55 -4.20
N SER A 61 6.05 13.39 -4.80
CA SER A 61 6.70 13.11 -6.08
C SER A 61 8.12 12.58 -5.89
N GLY A 62 8.58 11.73 -6.81
CA GLY A 62 9.92 11.10 -6.74
C GLY A 62 9.99 9.87 -5.83
N GLN A 63 8.89 9.54 -5.16
CA GLN A 63 8.77 8.46 -4.19
C GLN A 63 8.66 7.07 -4.87
N THR A 64 9.33 6.07 -4.28
CA THR A 64 9.34 4.70 -4.82
C THR A 64 8.36 3.81 -4.04
N LEU A 65 7.26 3.45 -4.70
CA LEU A 65 6.27 2.54 -4.15
C LEU A 65 6.74 1.08 -4.20
N THR A 66 6.79 0.45 -3.03
CA THR A 66 7.02 -0.99 -2.86
C THR A 66 5.68 -1.70 -2.73
N TYR A 67 5.40 -2.62 -3.64
CA TYR A 67 4.16 -3.40 -3.69
C TYR A 67 4.34 -4.77 -3.04
N SER A 68 3.32 -5.21 -2.30
CA SER A 68 3.22 -6.55 -1.72
C SER A 68 1.79 -7.06 -1.87
N ALA A 69 1.62 -8.39 -1.96
CA ALA A 69 0.32 -9.00 -2.15
C ALA A 69 0.20 -10.27 -1.33
N THR A 70 -0.94 -10.42 -0.64
CA THR A 70 -1.28 -11.59 0.18
C THR A 70 -2.54 -12.25 -0.36
N GLY A 71 -2.71 -13.56 -0.11
CA GLY A 71 -3.84 -14.33 -0.61
C GLY A 71 -3.83 -14.63 -2.11
N LEU A 72 -2.74 -14.35 -2.83
CA LEU A 72 -2.65 -14.62 -4.28
C LEU A 72 -2.88 -16.11 -4.64
N PRO A 73 -3.60 -16.40 -5.74
CA PRO A 73 -3.70 -17.74 -6.31
C PRO A 73 -2.34 -18.40 -6.55
N ALA A 74 -2.23 -19.70 -6.23
CA ALA A 74 -0.98 -20.46 -6.39
C ALA A 74 -0.49 -20.47 -7.85
N GLY A 75 0.68 -19.87 -8.08
CA GLY A 75 1.28 -19.65 -9.41
C GLY A 75 1.19 -18.21 -9.91
N LEU A 76 0.64 -17.27 -9.12
CA LEU A 76 0.73 -15.83 -9.33
C LEU A 76 1.68 -15.19 -8.31
N SER A 77 2.37 -14.13 -8.72
CA SER A 77 3.24 -13.31 -7.87
C SER A 77 3.12 -11.83 -8.27
N ILE A 78 3.33 -10.92 -7.33
CA ILE A 78 3.40 -9.47 -7.59
C ILE A 78 4.86 -9.03 -7.75
N SER A 79 5.13 -8.16 -8.73
CA SER A 79 6.38 -7.42 -8.84
C SER A 79 6.37 -6.26 -7.84
N SER A 80 7.29 -6.28 -6.87
CA SER A 80 7.34 -5.26 -5.81
C SER A 80 7.73 -3.87 -6.28
N SER A 81 8.37 -3.73 -7.44
CA SER A 81 8.76 -2.43 -8.01
C SER A 81 7.75 -1.83 -8.99
N THR A 82 6.81 -2.63 -9.50
CA THR A 82 5.88 -2.19 -10.56
C THR A 82 4.41 -2.46 -10.26
N GLY A 83 4.06 -3.19 -9.20
CA GLY A 83 2.68 -3.57 -8.89
C GLY A 83 2.07 -4.59 -9.88
N LEU A 84 2.85 -5.11 -10.82
CA LEU A 84 2.38 -6.08 -11.81
C LEU A 84 2.21 -7.47 -11.17
N ILE A 85 0.97 -7.91 -10.99
CA ILE A 85 0.67 -9.30 -10.65
C ILE A 85 0.71 -10.13 -11.94
N SER A 86 1.54 -11.16 -11.99
CA SER A 86 1.64 -12.04 -13.16
C SER A 86 1.93 -13.49 -12.79
N GLY A 87 1.70 -14.38 -13.75
CA GLY A 87 1.95 -15.81 -13.62
C GLY A 87 0.83 -16.65 -14.23
N THR A 88 0.65 -17.86 -13.72
CA THR A 88 -0.32 -18.83 -14.22
C THR A 88 -1.00 -19.54 -13.04
N PRO A 89 -2.28 -19.29 -12.73
CA PRO A 89 -2.95 -19.86 -11.57
C PRO A 89 -3.25 -21.35 -11.79
N THR A 90 -2.89 -22.17 -10.82
CA THR A 90 -2.90 -23.65 -10.93
C THR A 90 -4.09 -24.31 -10.21
N ARG A 91 -4.73 -23.63 -9.26
CA ARG A 91 -5.84 -24.16 -8.44
C ARG A 91 -7.11 -23.36 -8.67
N VAL A 92 -8.22 -24.09 -8.85
CA VAL A 92 -9.59 -23.54 -8.98
C VAL A 92 -10.13 -23.28 -7.58
N HIS A 93 -10.27 -22.01 -7.23
CA HIS A 93 -10.82 -21.53 -5.96
C HIS A 93 -11.08 -20.01 -6.07
N THR A 94 -11.83 -19.44 -5.13
CA THR A 94 -11.98 -17.99 -4.98
C THR A 94 -11.02 -17.50 -3.91
N TYR A 95 -10.12 -16.60 -4.29
CA TYR A 95 -9.07 -16.06 -3.43
C TYR A 95 -9.41 -14.63 -3.01
N SER A 96 -9.31 -14.32 -1.72
CA SER A 96 -9.33 -12.93 -1.24
C SER A 96 -7.91 -12.38 -1.30
N VAL A 97 -7.65 -11.51 -2.27
CA VAL A 97 -6.33 -10.92 -2.51
C VAL A 97 -6.31 -9.53 -1.89
N THR A 98 -5.31 -9.26 -1.04
CA THR A 98 -5.04 -7.92 -0.53
C THR A 98 -3.68 -7.47 -1.04
N VAL A 99 -3.66 -6.35 -1.75
CA VAL A 99 -2.44 -5.69 -2.22
C VAL A 99 -2.19 -4.45 -1.38
N THR A 100 -0.95 -4.30 -0.91
CA THR A 100 -0.48 -3.15 -0.15
C THR A 100 0.67 -2.50 -0.92
N ALA A 101 0.60 -1.19 -1.10
CA ALA A 101 1.71 -0.38 -1.60
C ALA A 101 2.22 0.50 -0.45
N THR A 102 3.54 0.60 -0.31
CA THR A 102 4.20 1.36 0.75
C THR A 102 5.32 2.20 0.15
N ASP A 103 5.36 3.49 0.48
CA ASP A 103 6.46 4.37 0.14
C ASP A 103 7.60 4.28 1.17
N THR A 104 8.80 4.65 0.73
CA THR A 104 10.00 4.95 1.51
C THR A 104 9.79 5.88 2.71
N THR A 105 8.77 6.75 2.72
CA THR A 105 8.40 7.55 3.92
C THR A 105 7.63 6.76 4.99
N GLY A 106 7.23 5.52 4.72
CA GLY A 106 6.40 4.69 5.59
C GLY A 106 4.90 4.85 5.38
N ALA A 107 4.46 5.79 4.53
CA ALA A 107 3.06 5.88 4.09
C ALA A 107 2.65 4.61 3.33
N ALA A 108 1.44 4.09 3.58
CA ALA A 108 0.97 2.86 2.94
C ALA A 108 -0.53 2.90 2.62
N GLY A 109 -0.89 2.35 1.47
CA GLY A 109 -2.26 2.16 1.00
C GLY A 109 -2.51 0.68 0.76
N SER A 110 -3.76 0.23 0.88
CA SER A 110 -4.14 -1.16 0.61
C SER A 110 -5.47 -1.26 -0.12
N ALA A 111 -5.60 -2.24 -1.01
CA ALA A 111 -6.84 -2.60 -1.68
C ALA A 111 -7.07 -4.11 -1.60
N SER A 112 -8.31 -4.52 -1.33
CA SER A 112 -8.71 -5.93 -1.26
C SER A 112 -9.77 -6.24 -2.31
N PHE A 113 -9.57 -7.32 -3.06
CA PHE A 113 -10.49 -7.78 -4.10
C PHE A 113 -10.57 -9.31 -4.14
N THR A 114 -11.61 -9.85 -4.75
CA THR A 114 -11.72 -11.29 -4.97
C THR A 114 -11.13 -11.68 -6.32
N TRP A 115 -10.47 -12.84 -6.37
CA TRP A 115 -9.95 -13.44 -7.59
C TRP A 115 -10.49 -14.87 -7.72
N THR A 116 -11.43 -15.08 -8.63
CA THR A 116 -12.02 -16.39 -8.90
C THR A 116 -11.24 -17.11 -9.99
N ILE A 117 -10.64 -18.25 -9.64
CA ILE A 117 -10.06 -19.15 -10.64
C ILE A 117 -11.08 -20.22 -11.00
N HIS A 118 -11.54 -20.22 -12.25
CA HIS A 118 -12.49 -21.21 -12.77
C HIS A 118 -11.80 -22.24 -13.69
N ARG A 119 -12.55 -23.31 -14.05
CA ARG A 119 -12.01 -24.48 -14.77
C ARG A 119 -11.58 -24.18 -16.22
#